data_AF-A0A7W9ET09-F1
#
_entry.id   AF-A0A7W9ET09-F1
#
_cell.length_a   1.000
_cell.length_b   1.000
_cell.length_c   1.000
_cell.angle_alpha   90.00
_cell.angle_beta   90.00
_cell.angle_gamma   90.00
#
_symmetry.space_group_name_H-M   'P 1'
#
loop_
_entity.id
_entity.type
_entity.pdbx_description
1 polymer ?
#
loop_
_entity_poly.entity_id
_entity_poly.type
_entity_poly.pdbx_seq_one_letter_code
_entity_poly.pdbx_strand_id
1 'polypeptide(L)'
;MRIAGLPPAMQQGLLAALAKAGEDFTSAVKVVETRAGAALPPTVAPLAQPATSVEMLVALAAAEPLVERRRKMAEATNRGLALLERLHAKLLAGALEPELVEELVEWSESFQAPENPQLAALASEIEVRVRVELAKHEMRV
;
A
#
# COMPACT_ATOMS: atom_id res chain seq x y z
N MET A 1 27.78 -15.00 -9.24
CA MET A 1 27.59 -16.31 -8.62
C MET A 1 26.42 -17.02 -9.28
N ARG A 2 26.64 -18.16 -9.95
CA ARG A 2 25.55 -18.98 -10.50
C ARG A 2 25.32 -20.13 -9.52
N ILE A 3 24.15 -20.17 -8.89
CA ILE A 3 23.78 -21.21 -7.94
C ILE A 3 23.34 -22.42 -8.77
N ALA A 4 24.29 -23.30 -9.09
CA ALA A 4 24.00 -24.58 -9.72
C ALA A 4 24.01 -25.66 -8.64
N GLY A 5 22.85 -26.28 -8.40
CA GLY A 5 22.77 -27.43 -7.49
C GLY A 5 21.39 -27.83 -6.98
N LEU A 6 20.30 -27.45 -7.65
CA LEU A 6 18.96 -27.95 -7.28
C LEU A 6 18.67 -29.25 -8.03
N PRO A 7 18.31 -30.35 -7.35
CA PRO A 7 17.96 -31.61 -7.99
C PRO A 7 16.72 -31.44 -8.90
N PRO A 8 16.60 -32.20 -10.00
CA PRO A 8 15.61 -31.97 -11.05
C PRO A 8 14.16 -32.02 -10.54
N ALA A 9 13.87 -32.85 -9.54
CA ALA A 9 12.55 -32.93 -8.90
C ALA A 9 12.17 -31.61 -8.19
N MET A 10 13.15 -30.91 -7.61
CA MET A 10 12.92 -29.65 -6.91
C MET A 10 12.75 -28.48 -7.89
N GLN A 11 13.42 -28.54 -9.03
CA GLN A 11 13.21 -27.58 -10.14
C GLN A 11 11.79 -27.69 -10.70
N GLN A 12 11.30 -28.92 -10.89
CA GLN A 12 9.93 -29.17 -11.35
C GLN A 12 8.89 -28.70 -10.32
N GLY A 13 9.13 -28.93 -9.03
CA GLY A 13 8.26 -28.43 -7.96
C GLY A 13 8.18 -26.91 -7.91
N LEU A 14 9.31 -26.20 -8.08
CA LEU A 14 9.33 -24.73 -8.12
C LEU A 14 8.66 -24.16 -9.37
N LEU A 15 8.84 -24.79 -10.53
CA LEU A 15 8.15 -24.39 -11.76
C LEU A 15 6.63 -24.61 -11.67
N ALA A 16 6.20 -25.72 -11.05
CA ALA A 16 4.79 -25.98 -10.80
C ALA A 16 4.19 -24.99 -9.78
N ALA A 17 4.94 -24.63 -8.73
CA ALA A 17 4.52 -23.63 -7.75
C ALA A 17 4.40 -22.23 -8.36
N LEU A 18 5.31 -21.85 -9.26
CA LEU A 18 5.23 -20.59 -10.01
C LEU A 18 4.03 -20.56 -10.97
N ALA A 19 3.73 -21.67 -11.64
CA ALA A 19 2.56 -21.78 -12.52
C ALA A 19 1.24 -21.61 -11.73
N LYS A 20 1.14 -22.25 -10.56
CA LYS A 20 -0.04 -22.14 -9.69
C LYS A 20 -0.22 -20.72 -9.12
N ALA A 21 0.86 -20.06 -8.73
CA ALA A 21 0.81 -18.67 -8.28
C ALA A 21 0.31 -17.71 -9.38
N GLY A 22 0.54 -18.03 -10.66
CA GLY A 22 0.02 -17.27 -11.80
C GLY A 22 -1.49 -17.48 -12.05
N GLU A 23 -2.03 -18.66 -11.74
CA GLU A 23 -3.47 -18.93 -11.84
C GLU A 23 -4.26 -18.19 -10.73
N ASP A 24 -3.71 -18.12 -9.53
CA ASP A 24 -4.33 -17.39 -8.41
C ASP A 24 -4.32 -15.86 -8.63
N PHE A 25 -3.33 -15.34 -9.37
CA PHE A 25 -3.27 -13.91 -9.72
C PHE A 25 -4.21 -13.53 -10.89
N THR A 26 -4.48 -14.47 -11.80
CA THR A 26 -5.36 -14.25 -12.96
C THR A 26 -6.84 -14.54 -12.67
N SER A 27 -7.14 -15.34 -11.66
CA SER A 27 -8.52 -15.64 -11.23
C SER A 27 -9.17 -14.51 -10.40
N ALA A 28 -8.41 -13.52 -9.94
CA ALA A 28 -8.94 -12.29 -9.33
C ALA A 28 -9.61 -11.33 -10.36
N VAL A 29 -9.47 -11.59 -11.66
CA VAL A 29 -10.23 -10.91 -12.73
C VAL A 29 -11.31 -11.85 -13.26
N LYS A 30 -12.14 -12.40 -12.37
CA LYS A 30 -13.42 -12.97 -12.78
C LYS A 30 -14.51 -11.94 -12.52
N VAL A 31 -14.76 -11.16 -13.56
CA VAL A 31 -15.93 -10.29 -13.72
C VAL A 31 -17.18 -11.05 -13.28
N VAL A 32 -17.98 -10.40 -12.45
CA VAL A 32 -19.31 -10.82 -12.03
C VAL A 32 -20.14 -11.18 -13.27
N GLU A 33 -20.33 -12.48 -13.50
CA GLU A 33 -21.21 -12.97 -14.55
C GLU A 33 -22.58 -13.26 -13.93
N THR A 34 -23.53 -12.38 -14.23
CA THR A 34 -24.95 -12.52 -13.88
C THR A 34 -25.55 -13.71 -14.61
N ARG A 35 -26.15 -14.60 -13.81
CA ARG A 35 -26.90 -15.79 -14.17
C ARG A 35 -28.08 -15.48 -15.11
N ALA A 36 -28.08 -16.05 -16.33
CA ALA A 36 -29.28 -16.44 -17.07
C ALA A 36 -28.90 -17.49 -18.14
N GLY A 37 -29.53 -18.66 -18.10
CA GLY A 37 -29.22 -19.77 -19.00
C GLY A 37 -29.91 -19.67 -20.36
N ALA A 38 -29.19 -20.05 -21.41
CA ALA A 38 -29.68 -20.79 -22.58
C ALA A 38 -28.47 -21.17 -23.46
N ALA A 39 -28.35 -22.44 -23.85
CA ALA A 39 -27.27 -22.97 -24.66
C ALA A 39 -27.45 -22.63 -26.16
N LEU A 40 -26.35 -22.27 -26.86
CA LEU A 40 -26.10 -22.38 -28.31
C LEU A 40 -24.59 -22.13 -28.61
N PRO A 41 -24.03 -22.61 -29.75
CA PRO A 41 -22.65 -23.13 -29.92
C PRO A 41 -21.58 -22.05 -30.28
N PRO A 42 -20.27 -22.39 -30.42
CA PRO A 42 -19.17 -21.46 -30.19
C PRO A 42 -19.02 -20.46 -31.34
N THR A 43 -19.33 -19.19 -31.03
CA THR A 43 -18.97 -18.05 -31.87
C THR A 43 -17.47 -17.82 -31.77
N VAL A 44 -16.84 -17.94 -32.94
CA VAL A 44 -15.54 -17.43 -33.37
C VAL A 44 -15.02 -16.31 -32.47
N ALA A 45 -13.83 -16.50 -31.91
CA ALA A 45 -13.12 -15.49 -31.12
C ALA A 45 -13.16 -14.12 -31.82
N PRO A 46 -13.59 -13.04 -31.13
CA PRO A 46 -13.40 -11.72 -31.68
C PRO A 46 -11.89 -11.50 -31.77
N LEU A 47 -11.43 -11.23 -32.99
CA LEU A 47 -10.19 -10.51 -33.25
C LEU A 47 -10.02 -9.44 -32.18
N ALA A 48 -8.89 -9.45 -31.49
CA ALA A 48 -8.49 -8.44 -30.51
C ALA A 48 -8.46 -7.08 -31.21
N GLN A 49 -9.61 -6.42 -31.27
CA GLN A 49 -9.74 -5.01 -31.57
C GLN A 49 -9.18 -4.25 -30.36
N PRO A 50 -8.55 -3.09 -30.55
CA PRO A 50 -8.04 -2.29 -29.45
C PRO A 50 -9.23 -1.67 -28.68
N ALA A 51 -9.84 -2.44 -27.79
CA ALA A 51 -10.79 -1.96 -26.78
C ALA A 51 -10.07 -1.18 -25.66
N THR A 52 -9.04 -0.41 -25.99
CA THR A 52 -8.03 0.11 -25.04
C THR A 52 -7.94 1.63 -24.98
N SER A 53 -8.78 2.40 -25.66
CA SER A 53 -8.65 3.87 -25.64
C SER A 53 -9.63 4.55 -24.69
N VAL A 54 -10.95 4.49 -24.91
CA VAL A 54 -11.89 5.35 -24.15
C VAL A 54 -12.28 4.75 -22.80
N GLU A 55 -12.71 3.49 -22.75
CA GLU A 55 -13.08 2.83 -21.49
C GLU A 55 -11.90 2.75 -20.52
N MET A 56 -10.68 2.56 -21.04
CA MET A 56 -9.45 2.57 -20.26
C MET A 56 -9.15 3.96 -19.69
N LEU A 57 -9.34 5.04 -20.46
CA LEU A 57 -9.16 6.41 -19.97
C LEU A 57 -10.20 6.78 -18.91
N VAL A 58 -11.45 6.34 -19.08
CA VAL A 58 -12.51 6.54 -18.07
C VAL A 58 -12.20 5.78 -16.79
N ALA A 59 -11.76 4.53 -16.89
CA ALA A 59 -11.33 3.73 -15.74
C ALA A 59 -10.12 4.36 -15.03
N LEU A 60 -9.16 4.92 -15.78
CA LEU A 60 -8.01 5.61 -15.21
C LEU A 60 -8.41 6.90 -14.49
N ALA A 61 -9.28 7.72 -15.09
CA ALA A 61 -9.81 8.94 -14.48
C ALA A 61 -10.61 8.63 -13.20
N ALA A 62 -11.35 7.52 -13.17
CA ALA A 62 -12.05 7.06 -11.98
C ALA A 62 -11.11 6.55 -10.87
N ALA A 63 -9.91 6.05 -11.22
CA ALA A 63 -8.91 5.55 -10.29
C ALA A 63 -8.01 6.65 -9.69
N GLU A 64 -7.87 7.78 -10.38
CA GLU A 64 -7.02 8.91 -10.00
C GLU A 64 -7.29 9.44 -8.57
N PRO A 65 -8.55 9.56 -8.09
CA PRO A 65 -8.83 9.96 -6.71
C PRO A 65 -8.27 9.00 -5.67
N LEU A 66 -8.22 7.69 -5.96
CA LEU A 66 -7.67 6.69 -5.05
C LEU A 66 -6.14 6.78 -4.98
N VAL A 67 -5.48 7.01 -6.12
CA VAL A 67 -4.03 7.20 -6.18
C VAL A 67 -3.63 8.45 -5.41
N GLU A 68 -4.32 9.55 -5.62
CA GLU A 68 -4.06 10.82 -4.94
C GLU A 68 -4.30 10.71 -3.42
N ARG A 69 -5.37 10.01 -3.01
CA ARG A 69 -5.61 9.75 -1.58
C ARG A 69 -4.47 8.94 -0.96
N ARG A 70 -4.03 7.86 -1.60
CA ARG A 70 -2.89 7.05 -1.10
C ARG A 70 -1.62 7.87 -0.99
N ARG A 71 -1.34 8.72 -1.98
CA ARG A 71 -0.20 9.63 -1.97
C ARG A 71 -0.26 10.58 -0.78
N LYS A 72 -1.39 11.25 -0.55
CA LYS A 72 -1.58 12.15 0.61
C LYS A 72 -1.38 11.44 1.93
N MET A 73 -1.84 10.20 2.07
CA MET A 73 -1.63 9.41 3.28
C MET A 73 -0.15 9.04 3.49
N ALA A 74 0.58 8.75 2.42
CA ALA A 74 2.02 8.53 2.50
C ALA A 74 2.78 9.81 2.89
N GLU A 75 2.42 10.96 2.32
CA GLU A 75 2.98 12.26 2.69
C GLU A 75 2.70 12.61 4.15
N ALA A 76 1.48 12.37 4.64
CA ALA A 76 1.13 12.56 6.04
C ALA A 76 1.96 11.66 6.96
N THR A 77 2.19 10.40 6.58
CA THR A 77 3.04 9.46 7.33
C THR A 77 4.49 9.95 7.38
N ASN A 78 5.04 10.38 6.24
CA ASN A 78 6.39 10.95 6.16
C ASN A 78 6.54 12.23 6.98
N ARG A 79 5.50 13.08 7.05
CA ARG A 79 5.49 14.27 7.91
C ARG A 79 5.68 13.88 9.38
N GLY A 80 4.96 12.87 9.86
CA GLY A 80 5.10 12.38 11.25
C GLY A 80 6.52 11.91 11.55
N LEU A 81 7.12 11.14 10.64
CA LEU A 81 8.52 10.70 10.75
C LEU A 81 9.49 11.90 10.80
N ALA A 82 9.34 12.86 9.89
CA ALA A 82 10.19 14.05 9.86
C ALA A 82 10.10 14.89 11.14
N LEU A 83 8.91 14.98 11.75
CA LEU A 83 8.74 15.65 13.04
C LEU A 83 9.48 14.92 14.17
N LEU A 84 9.42 13.58 14.20
CA LEU A 84 10.20 12.78 15.15
C LEU A 84 11.71 12.97 14.98
N GLU A 85 12.21 13.01 13.74
CA GLU A 85 13.62 13.24 13.45
C GLU A 85 14.08 14.63 13.90
N ARG A 86 13.27 15.66 13.63
CA ARG A 86 13.51 17.03 14.14
C ARG A 86 13.55 17.05 15.66
N LEU A 87 12.60 16.39 16.32
CA LEU A 87 12.53 16.34 17.78
C LEU A 87 13.78 15.68 18.34
N HIS A 88 14.18 14.54 17.78
CA HIS A 88 15.39 13.84 18.17
C HIS A 88 16.64 14.73 18.04
N ALA A 89 16.80 15.43 16.91
CA ALA A 89 17.92 16.35 16.70
C ALA A 89 17.96 17.49 17.73
N LYS A 90 16.80 18.06 18.09
CA LYS A 90 16.69 19.12 19.11
C LYS A 90 17.03 18.60 20.51
N LEU A 91 16.53 17.41 20.86
CA LEU A 91 16.84 16.76 22.13
C LEU A 91 18.33 16.43 22.25
N LEU A 92 18.99 16.01 21.17
CA LEU A 92 20.45 15.82 21.15
C LEU A 92 21.22 17.14 21.40
N ALA A 93 20.66 18.27 20.97
CA ALA A 93 21.19 19.60 21.27
C ALA A 93 20.82 20.10 22.69
N GLY A 94 20.10 19.30 23.48
CA GLY A 94 19.64 19.66 24.83
C GLY A 94 18.50 20.69 24.85
N ALA A 95 17.82 20.88 23.72
CA ALA A 95 16.72 21.84 23.59
C ALA A 95 15.39 21.11 23.34
N LEU A 96 14.32 21.58 23.98
CA LEU A 96 12.95 21.18 23.67
C LEU A 96 12.23 22.40 23.10
N GLU A 97 11.73 22.27 21.87
CA GLU A 97 11.08 23.33 21.13
C GLU A 97 9.55 23.16 21.23
N PRO A 98 8.82 24.07 21.92
CA PRO A 98 7.39 23.88 22.18
C PRO A 98 6.54 23.87 20.91
N GLU A 99 6.92 24.64 19.89
CA GLU A 99 6.26 24.67 18.58
C GLU A 99 6.29 23.28 17.90
N LEU A 100 7.44 22.61 17.96
CA LEU A 100 7.61 21.27 17.39
C LEU A 100 6.78 20.22 18.13
N VAL A 101 6.60 20.40 19.44
CA VAL A 101 5.74 19.54 20.27
C VAL A 101 4.29 19.71 19.87
N GLU A 102 3.83 20.94 19.68
CA GLU A 102 2.47 21.24 19.24
C GLU A 102 2.22 20.64 17.85
N GLU A 103 3.16 20.77 16.90
CA GLU A 103 3.07 20.11 15.59
C GLU A 103 2.93 18.57 15.70
N LEU A 104 3.61 17.94 16.65
CA LEU A 104 3.52 16.49 16.91
C LEU A 104 2.18 16.09 17.51
N VAL A 105 1.64 16.90 18.42
CA VAL A 105 0.31 16.69 19.00
C VAL A 105 -0.75 16.79 17.91
N GLU A 106 -0.74 17.86 17.11
CA GLU A 106 -1.68 18.05 15.99
C GLU A 106 -1.61 16.89 14.98
N TRP A 107 -0.39 16.44 14.65
CA TRP A 107 -0.21 15.30 13.76
C TRP A 107 -0.79 14.01 14.37
N SER A 108 -0.56 13.76 15.66
CA SER A 108 -1.08 12.59 16.36
C SER A 108 -2.62 12.61 16.46
N GLU A 109 -3.22 13.77 16.69
CA GLU A 109 -4.68 13.92 16.80
C GLU A 109 -5.38 13.76 15.43
N SER A 110 -4.71 14.18 14.36
CA SER A 110 -5.21 14.04 13.00
C SER A 110 -4.87 12.69 12.34
N PHE A 111 -4.22 11.79 13.07
CA PHE A 111 -3.77 10.50 12.56
C PHE A 111 -4.96 9.64 12.08
N GLN A 112 -4.84 9.12 10.85
CA GLN A 112 -5.76 8.14 10.30
C GLN A 112 -4.97 7.02 9.62
N ALA A 113 -5.27 5.78 9.97
CA ALA A 113 -4.62 4.61 9.41
C ALA A 113 -4.87 4.51 7.88
N PRO A 114 -3.80 4.43 7.07
CA PRO A 114 -3.87 4.15 5.63
C PRO A 114 -4.60 2.87 5.27
N GLU A 115 -5.22 2.84 4.09
CA GLU A 115 -5.88 1.62 3.56
C GLU A 115 -4.86 0.59 3.07
N ASN A 116 -3.67 1.04 2.63
CA ASN A 116 -2.60 0.14 2.26
C ASN A 116 -2.02 -0.51 3.53
N PRO A 117 -2.00 -1.84 3.65
CA PRO A 117 -1.64 -2.52 4.89
C PRO A 117 -0.18 -2.32 5.29
N GLN A 118 0.74 -2.22 4.32
CA GLN A 118 2.17 -1.98 4.60
C GLN A 118 2.39 -0.57 5.13
N LEU A 119 1.76 0.42 4.48
CA LEU A 119 1.83 1.81 4.94
C LEU A 119 1.12 1.98 6.28
N ALA A 120 0.02 1.26 6.53
CA ALA A 120 -0.72 1.29 7.78
C ALA A 120 0.11 0.78 8.96
N ALA A 121 0.84 -0.33 8.78
CA ALA A 121 1.74 -0.85 9.79
C ALA A 121 2.81 0.19 10.17
N LEU A 122 3.48 0.77 9.18
CA LEU A 122 4.50 1.81 9.41
C LEU A 122 3.91 3.06 10.07
N ALA A 123 2.75 3.52 9.60
CA ALA A 123 2.08 4.70 10.14
C ALA A 123 1.69 4.50 11.61
N SER A 124 1.23 3.30 11.98
CA SER A 124 0.91 2.96 13.37
C SER A 124 2.17 2.87 14.25
N GLU A 125 3.28 2.33 13.75
CA GLU A 125 4.55 2.34 14.49
C GLU A 125 5.04 3.76 14.78
N ILE A 126 4.95 4.64 13.78
CA ILE A 126 5.29 6.07 13.92
C ILE A 126 4.37 6.71 14.97
N GLU A 127 3.07 6.48 14.89
CA GLU A 127 2.08 7.03 15.83
C GLU A 127 2.34 6.59 17.28
N VAL A 128 2.58 5.30 17.50
CA VAL A 128 2.96 4.79 18.83
C VAL A 128 4.23 5.47 19.33
N ARG A 129 5.22 5.67 18.45
CA ARG A 129 6.45 6.36 18.84
C ARG A 129 6.20 7.82 19.21
N VAL A 130 5.37 8.54 18.45
CA VAL A 130 4.96 9.91 18.77
C VAL A 130 4.32 9.97 20.15
N ARG A 131 3.32 9.12 20.43
CA ARG A 131 2.65 9.10 21.74
C ARG A 131 3.63 8.80 22.89
N VAL A 132 4.56 7.88 22.68
CA VAL A 132 5.59 7.56 23.67
C VAL A 132 6.54 8.74 23.91
N GLU A 133 6.99 9.43 22.86
CA GLU A 133 7.84 10.62 23.03
C GLU A 133 7.11 11.75 23.74
N LEU A 134 5.83 12.01 23.39
CA LEU A 134 5.02 12.98 24.10
C LEU A 134 4.92 12.63 25.60
N ALA A 135 4.58 11.37 25.91
CA ALA A 135 4.46 10.90 27.29
C ALA A 135 5.76 11.03 28.11
N LYS A 136 6.93 10.73 27.52
CA LYS A 136 8.24 10.82 28.21
C LYS A 136 8.57 12.22 28.70
N HIS A 137 8.06 13.23 28.01
CA HIS A 137 8.32 14.62 28.30
C HIS A 137 7.14 15.28 29.04
N GLU A 138 6.22 14.48 29.59
CA GLU A 138 4.97 14.92 30.22
C GLU A 138 4.10 15.80 29.30
N MET A 139 4.30 15.66 27.99
CA MET A 139 3.53 16.33 26.96
C MET A 139 2.28 15.47 26.75
N ARG A 140 1.10 16.06 26.93
CA ARG A 140 -0.21 15.40 27.11
C ARG A 140 -0.40 14.09 26.31
N VAL A 141 -0.99 13.10 26.97
CA VAL A 141 -1.43 11.80 26.41
C VAL A 141 -2.94 11.73 26.39
#